data_AF-A0A8S2M9L9-F1
#
_entry.id   AF-A0A8S2M9L9-F1
#
_cell.length_a   1.000
_cell.length_b   1.000
_cell.length_c   1.000
_cell.angle_alpha   90.00
_cell.angle_beta   90.00
_cell.angle_gamma   90.00
#
_symmetry.space_group_name_H-M   'P 1'
#
loop_
_entity.id
_entity.type
_entity.pdbx_description
1 polymer ?
#
loop_
_entity_poly.entity_id
_entity_poly.type
_entity_poly.pdbx_seq_one_letter_code
_entity_poly.pdbx_strand_id
1 'polypeptide(L)'
;MDRGANEYSDLFYHSVQVLNNYTDDVSEENFLEQYFQENDVPDRDFISTVLFDCVRHSTLLRTVMEIFYSTDGINVRRSEQNMYKVISYIIFFQLDTVGLKLLRGFINTVQLHRMYQFLQFLLNDDRLMAVREECLKLYDKEYFDEKIYRVIKSHLPHLKSVLLDLTDIVEGRSAPRQIQPPTKTKPFKITSPKHRAVPVPQIIPKMERIKPAPKTTYEPSRERIELEKVREENHRKAIEKLEHTRTLKYGFMQTEKSHKTHEKLSKIVEDREKNLQFDIFRANPPPKPQVNKIPVKLNVASVLKESQLYRRHEDEVRRRLQEYEFGARDAQEFLTWQTDILNLFFSYMRKKDYDSDLLELERKRLEGKLSYEEAILAKQRLQDENKRMADEMKEKTREIIDDYVKEKVKDEKRMKQLIEEVIDGRENAKLAQQKLQQYKKDFVKQYKEELKDMMKQALEDAEVEMRQRFELIQQIRAMESVPVDRWKPVDLTTIAGHGVLDEMSIAELRERLELVKDEREKERELKRDQIIKEKQDKEKQITDTVQYIVKFRNELTTAAAV
;
A
#
# COMPACT_ATOMS: atom_id res chain seq x y z
N MET A 1 26.31 1.10 29.54
CA MET A 1 26.55 0.05 28.53
C MET A 1 25.62 0.33 27.37
N ASP A 2 26.10 0.97 26.31
CA ASP A 2 25.32 1.17 25.09
C ASP A 2 25.50 -0.08 24.22
N ARG A 3 24.50 -0.97 24.25
CA ARG A 3 24.43 -2.14 23.36
C ARG A 3 23.98 -1.67 21.96
N GLY A 4 24.47 -2.32 20.92
CA GLY A 4 24.16 -1.95 19.53
C GLY A 4 22.69 -2.23 19.16
N ALA A 5 22.13 -1.50 18.19
CA ALA A 5 20.75 -1.73 17.72
C ALA A 5 20.49 -3.17 17.24
N ASN A 6 21.51 -3.85 16.71
CA ASN A 6 21.43 -5.24 16.28
C ASN A 6 21.37 -6.22 17.47
N GLU A 7 22.09 -5.94 18.56
CA GLU A 7 22.11 -6.79 19.76
C GLU A 7 20.74 -6.81 20.46
N TYR A 8 20.02 -5.69 20.46
CA TYR A 8 18.64 -5.65 20.97
C TYR A 8 17.66 -6.46 20.13
N SER A 9 17.86 -6.48 18.80
CA SER A 9 17.04 -7.27 17.89
C SER A 9 17.23 -8.76 18.13
N ASP A 10 18.48 -9.20 18.24
CA ASP A 10 18.81 -10.61 18.42
C ASP A 10 18.31 -11.11 19.79
N LEU A 11 18.53 -10.32 20.84
CA LEU A 11 18.11 -10.66 22.20
C LEU A 11 16.57 -10.70 22.34
N PHE A 12 15.86 -9.78 21.68
CA PHE A 12 14.39 -9.84 21.63
C PHE A 12 13.88 -11.05 20.85
N TYR A 13 14.50 -11.32 19.68
CA TYR A 13 14.13 -12.46 18.85
C TYR A 13 14.26 -13.78 19.60
N HIS A 14 15.40 -14.01 20.27
CA HIS A 14 15.61 -15.23 21.05
C HIS A 14 14.67 -15.32 22.26
N SER A 15 14.37 -14.22 22.94
CA SER A 15 13.39 -14.20 24.04
C SER A 15 11.99 -14.67 23.59
N VAL A 16 11.56 -14.27 22.39
CA VAL A 16 10.26 -14.69 21.82
C VAL A 16 10.32 -16.14 21.30
N GLN A 17 11.43 -16.55 20.68
CA GLN A 17 11.60 -17.90 20.15
C GLN A 17 11.59 -18.97 21.25
N VAL A 18 12.27 -18.71 22.37
CA VAL A 18 12.28 -19.61 23.52
C VAL A 18 10.86 -19.85 24.03
N LEU A 19 10.04 -18.79 24.16
CA LEU A 19 8.63 -18.92 24.55
C LEU A 19 7.72 -19.57 23.50
N ASN A 20 8.06 -19.49 22.21
CA ASN A 20 7.30 -20.16 21.15
C ASN A 20 7.55 -21.67 21.13
N ASN A 21 8.78 -22.09 21.43
CA ASN A 21 9.19 -23.48 21.36
C ASN A 21 9.05 -24.20 22.71
N TYR A 22 8.85 -23.45 23.80
CA TYR A 22 8.64 -24.00 25.13
C TYR A 22 7.25 -24.63 25.26
N THR A 23 7.21 -25.87 25.77
CA THR A 23 6.00 -26.62 26.13
C THR A 23 6.11 -27.04 27.59
N ASP A 24 4.99 -27.02 28.32
CA ASP A 24 4.94 -27.32 29.77
C ASP A 24 5.38 -28.75 30.15
N ASP A 25 5.62 -29.62 29.16
CA ASP A 25 6.03 -31.01 29.33
C ASP A 25 7.53 -31.18 29.69
N VAL A 26 8.35 -30.15 29.49
CA VAL A 26 9.81 -30.21 29.69
C VAL A 26 10.23 -29.22 30.78
N SER A 27 11.18 -29.63 31.64
CA SER A 27 11.78 -28.72 32.63
C SER A 27 12.44 -27.52 31.96
N GLU A 28 12.15 -26.32 32.49
CA GLU A 28 12.60 -25.03 31.95
C GLU A 28 14.13 -24.96 31.78
N GLU A 29 14.90 -25.53 32.72
CA GLU A 29 16.36 -25.56 32.69
C GLU A 29 16.89 -26.46 31.55
N ASN A 30 16.35 -27.68 31.43
CA ASN A 30 16.76 -28.64 30.40
C ASN A 30 16.42 -28.14 28.99
N PHE A 31 15.29 -27.45 28.83
CA PHE A 31 14.89 -26.85 27.56
C PHE A 31 15.84 -25.72 27.16
N LEU A 32 16.20 -24.84 28.10
CA LEU A 32 17.14 -23.74 27.84
C LEU A 32 18.54 -24.26 27.50
N GLU A 33 19.02 -25.30 28.18
CA GLU A 33 20.31 -25.93 27.86
C GLU A 33 20.33 -26.48 26.43
N GLN A 34 19.27 -27.16 25.99
CA GLN A 34 19.16 -27.64 24.62
C GLN A 34 19.10 -26.47 23.63
N TYR A 35 18.34 -25.42 23.93
CA TYR A 35 18.20 -24.25 23.07
C TYR A 35 19.52 -23.48 22.89
N PHE A 36 20.32 -23.34 23.96
CA PHE A 36 21.64 -22.68 23.92
C PHE A 36 22.73 -23.53 23.26
N GLN A 37 22.54 -24.84 23.12
CA GLN A 37 23.43 -25.71 22.35
C GLN A 37 23.16 -25.60 20.84
N GLU A 38 21.88 -25.42 20.46
CA GLU A 38 21.47 -25.33 19.06
C GLU A 38 21.64 -23.93 18.46
N ASN A 39 21.52 -22.87 19.27
CA ASN A 39 21.57 -21.48 18.82
C ASN A 39 22.69 -20.69 19.51
N ASP A 40 23.38 -19.83 18.75
CA ASP A 40 24.34 -18.88 19.31
C ASP A 40 23.61 -17.64 19.81
N VAL A 41 23.43 -17.54 21.14
CA VAL A 41 22.52 -16.59 21.76
C VAL A 41 23.29 -15.52 22.55
N PRO A 42 23.02 -14.21 22.32
CA PRO A 42 23.58 -13.14 23.13
C PRO A 42 22.91 -13.08 24.52
N ASP A 43 23.71 -12.94 25.58
CA ASP A 43 23.28 -12.74 26.97
C ASP A 43 22.30 -13.81 27.50
N ARG A 44 22.82 -15.02 27.72
CA ARG A 44 22.05 -16.20 28.13
C ARG A 44 21.27 -15.99 29.42
N ASP A 45 21.87 -15.33 30.41
CA ASP A 45 21.26 -15.10 31.71
C ASP A 45 19.98 -14.24 31.61
N PHE A 46 19.98 -13.25 30.71
CA PHE A 46 18.81 -12.42 30.45
C PHE A 46 17.66 -13.26 29.87
N ILE A 47 17.95 -14.09 28.87
CA ILE A 47 16.93 -14.91 28.20
C ILE A 47 16.37 -15.99 29.11
N SER A 48 17.23 -16.63 29.92
CA SER A 48 16.79 -17.55 30.97
C SER A 48 15.85 -16.86 31.95
N THR A 49 16.21 -15.67 32.43
CA THR A 49 15.38 -14.88 33.36
C THR A 49 14.03 -14.52 32.75
N VAL A 50 14.02 -14.06 31.49
CA VAL A 50 12.77 -13.74 30.77
C VAL A 50 11.87 -14.96 30.65
N LEU A 51 12.42 -16.13 30.30
CA LEU A 51 11.63 -17.36 30.20
C LEU A 51 11.02 -17.73 31.55
N PHE A 52 11.86 -17.89 32.58
CA PHE A 52 11.44 -18.31 33.91
C PHE A 52 10.36 -17.39 34.48
N ASP A 53 10.55 -16.08 34.36
CA ASP A 53 9.58 -15.12 34.87
C ASP A 53 8.30 -15.03 34.02
N CYS A 54 8.39 -15.23 32.69
CA CYS A 54 7.20 -15.30 31.84
C CYS A 54 6.36 -16.54 32.12
N VAL A 55 6.99 -17.68 32.46
CA VAL A 55 6.29 -18.89 32.90
C VAL A 55 5.69 -18.68 34.30
N ARG A 56 6.47 -18.11 35.23
CA ARG A 56 6.02 -17.78 36.59
C ARG A 56 4.82 -16.85 36.63
N HIS A 57 4.78 -15.84 35.75
CA HIS A 57 3.70 -14.86 35.65
C HIS A 57 2.75 -15.12 34.48
N SER A 58 2.71 -16.37 33.99
CA SER A 58 1.90 -16.77 32.82
C SER A 58 0.41 -16.49 32.98
N THR A 59 -0.15 -16.64 34.19
CA THR A 59 -1.56 -16.37 34.49
C THR A 59 -1.91 -14.90 34.34
N LEU A 60 -1.10 -14.01 34.93
CA LEU A 60 -1.24 -12.54 34.77
C LEU A 60 -1.11 -12.12 33.31
N LEU A 61 -0.05 -12.58 32.64
CA LEU A 61 0.24 -12.25 31.25
C LEU A 61 -0.88 -12.75 30.32
N ARG A 62 -1.46 -13.93 30.59
CA ARG A 62 -2.60 -14.46 29.85
C ARG A 62 -3.83 -13.57 30.00
N THR A 63 -4.17 -13.14 31.22
CA THR A 63 -5.32 -12.26 31.48
C THR A 63 -5.18 -10.92 30.76
N VAL A 64 -3.99 -10.30 30.81
CA VAL A 64 -3.71 -9.06 30.06
C VAL A 64 -3.92 -9.26 28.57
N MET A 65 -3.53 -10.42 28.05
CA MET A 65 -3.69 -10.74 26.62
C MET A 65 -5.12 -11.01 26.20
N GLU A 66 -5.91 -11.70 27.03
CA GLU A 66 -7.34 -11.92 26.77
C GLU A 66 -8.10 -10.59 26.69
N ILE A 67 -7.76 -9.63 27.56
CA ILE A 67 -8.37 -8.30 27.56
C ILE A 67 -7.91 -7.48 26.34
N PHE A 68 -6.63 -7.58 25.97
CA PHE A 68 -6.13 -6.94 24.75
C PHE A 68 -6.85 -7.45 23.49
N TYR A 69 -6.93 -8.77 23.30
CA TYR A 69 -7.56 -9.37 22.12
C TYR A 69 -9.08 -9.16 22.05
N SER A 70 -9.75 -8.92 23.18
CA SER A 70 -11.19 -8.63 23.21
C SER A 70 -11.52 -7.17 22.90
N THR A 71 -10.56 -6.25 23.07
CA THR A 71 -10.77 -4.80 22.92
C THR A 71 -10.09 -4.25 21.68
N ASP A 72 -8.79 -3.98 21.75
CA ASP A 72 -8.02 -3.23 20.75
C ASP A 72 -7.23 -4.17 19.80
N GLY A 73 -7.09 -5.46 20.15
CA GLY A 73 -6.29 -6.46 19.44
C GLY A 73 -7.04 -7.37 18.46
N ILE A 74 -8.27 -7.04 18.06
CA ILE A 74 -9.13 -7.91 17.21
C ILE A 74 -8.44 -8.28 15.88
N ASN A 75 -7.68 -7.34 15.30
CA ASN A 75 -6.99 -7.50 14.02
C ASN A 75 -5.56 -8.03 14.15
N VAL A 76 -5.10 -8.32 15.37
CA VAL A 76 -3.73 -8.78 15.65
C VAL A 76 -3.68 -10.31 15.64
N ARG A 77 -2.63 -10.88 15.05
CA ARG A 77 -2.46 -12.33 14.96
C ARG A 77 -2.16 -12.94 16.33
N ARG A 78 -2.79 -14.07 16.65
CA ARG A 78 -2.50 -14.84 17.88
C ARG A 78 -1.12 -15.51 17.87
N SER A 79 -0.54 -15.75 16.68
CA SER A 79 0.84 -16.25 16.55
C SER A 79 1.88 -15.32 17.17
N GLU A 80 1.53 -14.05 17.38
CA GLU A 80 2.41 -13.02 17.93
C GLU A 80 2.14 -12.77 19.41
N GLN A 81 1.29 -13.57 20.05
CA GLN A 81 0.92 -13.39 21.47
C GLN A 81 2.14 -13.41 22.39
N ASN A 82 3.10 -14.30 22.15
CA ASN A 82 4.29 -14.43 23.00
C ASN A 82 5.19 -13.18 22.93
N MET A 83 5.21 -12.48 21.80
CA MET A 83 5.88 -11.18 21.68
C MET A 83 5.30 -10.15 22.65
N TYR A 84 3.97 -10.04 22.70
CA TYR A 84 3.29 -9.13 23.62
C TYR A 84 3.42 -9.55 25.08
N LYS A 85 3.49 -10.86 25.38
CA LYS A 85 3.79 -11.36 26.73
C LYS A 85 5.16 -10.91 27.22
N VAL A 86 6.20 -11.05 26.39
CA VAL A 86 7.57 -10.59 26.74
C VAL A 86 7.57 -9.09 27.01
N ILE A 87 6.91 -8.30 26.18
CA ILE A 87 6.86 -6.85 26.35
C ILE A 87 6.06 -6.46 27.60
N SER A 88 4.95 -7.15 27.88
CA SER A 88 4.16 -6.95 29.10
C SER A 88 4.98 -7.26 30.35
N TYR A 89 5.72 -8.37 30.33
CA TYR A 89 6.64 -8.73 31.42
C TYR A 89 7.68 -7.64 31.65
N ILE A 90 8.30 -7.14 30.58
CA ILE A 90 9.32 -6.10 30.69
C ILE A 90 8.73 -4.80 31.26
N ILE A 91 7.53 -4.41 30.84
CA ILE A 91 6.84 -3.21 31.33
C ILE A 91 6.44 -3.36 32.80
N PHE A 92 5.93 -4.52 33.21
CA PHE A 92 5.42 -4.72 34.56
C PHE A 92 6.52 -4.97 35.60
N PHE A 93 7.59 -5.69 35.23
CA PHE A 93 8.55 -6.21 36.19
C PHE A 93 9.99 -5.72 35.99
N GLN A 94 10.38 -5.34 34.76
CA GLN A 94 11.75 -4.92 34.47
C GLN A 94 11.94 -3.43 34.16
N LEU A 95 10.87 -2.63 34.14
CA LEU A 95 10.97 -1.23 33.76
C LEU A 95 11.81 -0.41 34.76
N ASP A 96 11.74 -0.74 36.05
CA ASP A 96 12.53 -0.12 37.13
C ASP A 96 14.00 -0.56 37.12
N THR A 97 14.29 -1.81 36.74
CA THR A 97 15.63 -2.41 36.86
C THR A 97 16.47 -2.22 35.60
N VAL A 98 15.85 -2.34 34.43
CA VAL A 98 16.53 -2.40 33.12
C VAL A 98 16.41 -1.07 32.35
N GLY A 99 15.41 -0.26 32.69
CA GLY A 99 15.24 1.11 32.21
C GLY A 99 14.68 1.22 30.78
N LEU A 100 14.17 2.41 30.46
CA LEU A 100 13.42 2.71 29.22
C LEU A 100 14.22 2.51 27.92
N LYS A 101 15.55 2.48 27.99
CA LYS A 101 16.43 2.30 26.81
C LYS A 101 16.25 0.93 26.17
N LEU A 102 16.18 -0.12 26.98
CA LEU A 102 16.03 -1.51 26.53
C LEU A 102 14.62 -1.76 25.97
N LEU A 103 13.60 -1.22 26.65
CA LEU A 103 12.24 -1.21 26.13
C LEU A 103 12.15 -0.51 24.76
N ARG A 104 12.79 0.65 24.60
CA ARG A 104 12.82 1.38 23.31
C ARG A 104 13.57 0.60 22.22
N GLY A 105 14.65 -0.09 22.59
CA GLY A 105 15.35 -1.03 21.72
C GLY A 105 14.42 -2.12 21.18
N PHE A 106 13.68 -2.80 22.07
CA PHE A 106 12.76 -3.87 21.66
C PHE A 106 11.56 -3.37 20.86
N ILE A 107 10.97 -2.24 21.25
CA ILE A 107 9.87 -1.62 20.50
C ILE A 107 10.30 -1.30 19.05
N ASN A 108 11.51 -0.77 18.87
CA ASN A 108 12.03 -0.42 17.54
C ASN A 108 12.36 -1.63 16.66
N THR A 109 12.60 -2.80 17.27
CA THR A 109 12.87 -4.05 16.53
C THR A 109 11.60 -4.70 15.98
N VAL A 110 10.45 -4.37 16.57
CA VAL A 110 9.13 -4.89 16.18
C VAL A 110 8.44 -3.91 15.21
N GLN A 111 7.44 -4.39 14.46
CA GLN A 111 6.62 -3.53 13.62
C GLN A 111 5.93 -2.42 14.44
N LEU A 112 6.33 -1.17 14.19
CA LEU A 112 5.94 0.04 14.94
C LEU A 112 4.43 0.19 15.13
N HIS A 113 3.63 -0.09 14.10
CA HIS A 113 2.16 0.04 14.15
C HIS A 113 1.51 -0.92 15.15
N ARG A 114 2.05 -2.14 15.27
CA ARG A 114 1.52 -3.19 16.15
C ARG A 114 1.86 -2.91 17.61
N MET A 115 3.06 -2.39 17.83
CA MET A 115 3.49 -1.96 19.15
C MET A 115 2.76 -0.71 19.63
N TYR A 116 2.51 0.22 18.71
CA TYR A 116 1.68 1.39 18.99
C TYR A 116 0.30 0.99 19.53
N GLN A 117 -0.43 0.11 18.82
CA GLN A 117 -1.75 -0.37 19.26
C GLN A 117 -1.70 -1.01 20.65
N PHE A 118 -0.68 -1.84 20.93
CA PHE A 118 -0.55 -2.51 22.21
C PHE A 118 -0.17 -1.58 23.37
N LEU A 119 0.75 -0.64 23.15
CA LEU A 119 1.11 0.37 24.15
C LEU A 119 -0.02 1.35 24.40
N GLN A 120 -0.78 1.72 23.36
CA GLN A 120 -1.98 2.52 23.49
C GLN A 120 -3.00 1.83 24.40
N PHE A 121 -3.22 0.52 24.21
CA PHE A 121 -4.07 -0.28 25.10
C PHE A 121 -3.58 -0.25 26.56
N LEU A 122 -2.29 -0.53 26.82
CA LEU A 122 -1.74 -0.57 28.18
C LEU A 122 -1.73 0.79 28.90
N LEU A 123 -1.62 1.89 28.15
CA LEU A 123 -1.56 3.25 28.67
C LEU A 123 -2.93 3.93 28.81
N ASN A 124 -4.00 3.29 28.33
CA ASN A 124 -5.36 3.77 28.53
C ASN A 124 -5.83 3.44 29.94
N ASP A 125 -6.15 4.48 30.74
CA ASP A 125 -6.55 4.31 32.14
C ASP A 125 -7.78 3.40 32.29
N ASP A 126 -8.79 3.53 31.43
CA ASP A 126 -10.00 2.69 31.46
C ASP A 126 -9.69 1.21 31.19
N ARG A 127 -8.76 0.93 30.26
CA ARG A 127 -8.35 -0.43 29.91
C ARG A 127 -7.49 -1.04 31.00
N LEU A 128 -6.58 -0.26 31.58
CA LEU A 128 -5.76 -0.67 32.69
C LEU A 128 -6.60 -0.98 33.95
N MET A 129 -7.68 -0.22 34.17
CA MET A 129 -8.64 -0.51 35.24
C MET A 129 -9.40 -1.82 34.99
N ALA A 130 -9.80 -2.12 33.74
CA ALA A 130 -10.39 -3.42 33.40
C ALA A 130 -9.40 -4.58 33.62
N VAL A 131 -8.12 -4.40 33.26
CA VAL A 131 -7.05 -5.38 33.57
C VAL A 131 -6.92 -5.56 35.07
N ARG A 132 -6.93 -4.47 35.84
CA ARG A 132 -6.89 -4.53 37.30
C ARG A 132 -8.07 -5.32 37.88
N GLU A 133 -9.30 -5.07 37.44
CA GLU A 133 -10.48 -5.77 37.94
C GLU A 133 -10.43 -7.29 37.71
N GLU A 134 -9.96 -7.73 36.55
CA GLU A 134 -9.77 -9.16 36.27
C GLU A 134 -8.56 -9.74 37.03
N CYS A 135 -7.47 -8.99 37.15
CA CYS A 135 -6.29 -9.43 37.90
C CYS A 135 -6.55 -9.53 39.41
N LEU A 136 -7.43 -8.70 39.97
CA LEU A 136 -7.86 -8.78 41.38
C LEU A 136 -8.61 -10.07 41.72
N LYS A 137 -9.15 -10.79 40.73
CA LYS A 137 -9.75 -12.12 40.94
C LYS A 137 -8.69 -13.20 41.16
N LEU A 138 -7.48 -12.97 40.69
CA LEU A 138 -6.37 -13.94 40.68
C LEU A 138 -5.26 -13.57 41.67
N TYR A 139 -5.09 -12.28 41.98
CA TYR A 139 -4.00 -11.73 42.80
C TYR A 139 -4.52 -10.77 43.86
N ASP A 140 -3.77 -10.66 44.95
CA ASP A 140 -4.06 -9.70 46.01
C ASP A 140 -3.97 -8.25 45.51
N LYS A 141 -4.86 -7.42 46.05
CA LYS A 141 -4.95 -5.99 45.72
C LYS A 141 -3.63 -5.25 45.93
N GLU A 142 -2.98 -5.52 47.05
CA GLU A 142 -1.71 -4.89 47.42
C GLU A 142 -0.59 -5.29 46.44
N TYR A 143 -0.60 -6.54 45.97
CA TYR A 143 0.39 -7.03 45.01
C TYR A 143 0.26 -6.30 43.67
N PHE A 144 -0.94 -6.21 43.11
CA PHE A 144 -1.15 -5.54 41.82
C PHE A 144 -0.92 -4.03 41.93
N ASP A 145 -1.45 -3.39 42.97
CA ASP A 145 -1.36 -1.94 43.15
C ASP A 145 0.10 -1.48 43.35
N GLU A 146 0.90 -2.19 44.16
CA GLU A 146 2.28 -1.81 44.44
C GLU A 146 3.28 -2.26 43.38
N LYS A 147 3.13 -3.47 42.80
CA LYS A 147 4.13 -3.98 41.84
C LYS A 147 3.85 -3.63 40.40
N ILE A 148 2.59 -3.52 39.98
CA ILE A 148 2.23 -3.38 38.56
C ILE A 148 1.70 -1.97 38.30
N TYR A 149 0.65 -1.57 39.02
CA TYR A 149 -0.01 -0.28 38.81
C TYR A 149 0.91 0.89 39.15
N ARG A 150 1.68 0.81 40.25
CA ARG A 150 2.68 1.83 40.62
C ARG A 150 3.76 2.01 39.56
N VAL A 151 4.30 0.91 39.03
CA VAL A 151 5.37 0.92 38.02
C VAL A 151 4.88 1.61 36.74
N ILE A 152 3.71 1.20 36.23
CA ILE A 152 3.11 1.82 35.05
C ILE A 152 2.84 3.31 35.28
N LYS A 153 2.29 3.68 36.46
CA LYS A 153 1.95 5.08 36.79
C LYS A 153 3.19 5.96 36.98
N SER A 154 4.26 5.42 37.55
CA SER A 154 5.52 6.15 37.76
C SER A 154 6.26 6.43 36.45
N HIS A 155 6.25 5.48 35.51
CA HIS A 155 6.88 5.61 34.19
C HIS A 155 5.95 6.14 33.10
N LEU A 156 4.70 6.42 33.44
CA LEU A 156 3.67 6.95 32.55
C LEU A 156 4.14 8.13 31.66
N PRO A 157 4.83 9.18 32.17
CA PRO A 157 5.29 10.26 31.29
C PRO A 157 6.30 9.80 30.25
N HIS A 158 7.17 8.85 30.61
CA HIS A 158 8.17 8.31 29.68
C HIS A 158 7.54 7.35 28.67
N LEU A 159 6.61 6.49 29.10
CA LEU A 159 5.86 5.62 28.19
C LEU A 159 4.98 6.42 27.23
N LYS A 160 4.38 7.54 27.66
CA LYS A 160 3.68 8.48 26.79
C LYS A 160 4.62 9.16 25.79
N SER A 161 5.86 9.47 26.16
CA SER A 161 6.85 10.00 25.20
C SER A 161 7.19 8.98 24.11
N VAL A 162 7.37 7.71 24.48
CA VAL A 162 7.61 6.62 23.52
C VAL A 162 6.38 6.41 22.63
N LEU A 163 5.18 6.49 23.20
CA LEU A 163 3.93 6.42 22.43
C LEU A 163 3.82 7.58 21.42
N LEU A 164 4.21 8.80 21.80
CA LEU A 164 4.20 9.97 20.92
C LEU A 164 5.19 9.81 19.75
N ASP A 165 6.41 9.32 20.03
CA ASP A 165 7.39 9.00 18.99
C ASP A 165 6.82 7.96 18.01
N LEU A 166 6.10 6.94 18.51
CA LEU A 166 5.45 5.94 17.68
C LEU A 166 4.28 6.51 16.88
N THR A 167 3.47 7.42 17.45
CA THR A 167 2.38 8.09 16.70
C THR A 167 2.92 8.89 15.55
N ASP A 168 4.00 9.65 15.77
CA ASP A 168 4.60 10.48 14.73
C ASP A 168 5.15 9.63 13.58
N ILE A 169 5.73 8.47 13.90
CA ILE A 169 6.20 7.50 12.89
C ILE A 169 5.03 6.83 12.14
N VAL A 170 3.98 6.40 12.86
CA VAL A 170 2.81 5.71 12.28
C VAL A 170 1.96 6.63 11.41
N GLU A 171 1.76 7.87 11.83
CA GLU A 171 1.03 8.89 11.07
C GLU A 171 1.88 9.52 9.94
N GLY A 172 3.14 9.11 9.81
CA GLY A 172 4.06 9.64 8.80
C GLY A 172 4.43 11.10 9.03
N ARG A 173 4.22 11.62 10.25
CA ARG A 173 4.74 12.92 10.70
C ARG A 173 6.23 12.75 10.96
N SER A 174 7.02 12.64 9.90
CA SER A 174 8.47 12.70 10.05
C SER A 174 8.81 14.01 10.76
N ALA A 175 9.70 13.95 11.76
CA ALA A 175 10.35 15.14 12.30
C ALA A 175 10.70 16.06 11.11
N PRO A 176 10.36 17.37 11.17
CA PRO A 176 10.57 18.26 10.04
C PRO A 176 11.98 18.03 9.54
N ARG A 177 12.12 17.52 8.31
CA ARG A 177 13.43 17.32 7.68
C ARG A 177 14.19 18.59 8.02
N GLN A 178 15.34 18.45 8.68
CA GLN A 178 16.21 19.61 8.88
C GLN A 178 16.35 20.20 7.48
N ILE A 179 15.67 21.33 7.26
CA ILE A 179 15.69 22.01 5.99
C ILE A 179 17.14 22.44 5.93
N GLN A 180 17.94 21.68 5.19
CA GLN A 180 19.32 22.08 4.99
C GLN A 180 19.22 23.52 4.48
N PRO A 181 19.89 24.47 5.14
CA PRO A 181 19.81 25.85 4.70
C PRO A 181 20.10 25.85 3.20
N PRO A 182 19.27 26.51 2.37
CA PRO A 182 19.36 26.40 0.92
C PRO A 182 20.81 26.57 0.48
N THR A 183 21.29 25.64 -0.36
CA THR A 183 22.68 25.60 -0.83
C THR A 183 23.08 26.99 -1.33
N LYS A 184 23.89 27.72 -0.55
CA LYS A 184 24.43 29.02 -0.98
C LYS A 184 25.32 28.74 -2.18
N THR A 185 24.88 29.15 -3.37
CA THR A 185 25.65 29.05 -4.60
C THR A 185 26.95 29.83 -4.42
N LYS A 186 28.08 29.12 -4.40
CA LYS A 186 29.38 29.78 -4.47
C LYS A 186 29.56 30.34 -5.89
N PRO A 187 29.86 31.63 -6.06
CA PRO A 187 30.23 32.14 -7.38
C PRO A 187 31.46 31.38 -7.89
N PHE A 188 31.39 30.91 -9.14
CA PHE A 188 32.56 30.35 -9.81
C PHE A 188 33.65 31.42 -9.84
N LYS A 189 34.89 31.05 -9.46
CA LYS A 189 36.03 31.96 -9.60
C LYS A 189 36.27 32.17 -11.10
N ILE A 190 35.85 33.30 -11.65
CA ILE A 190 36.34 33.78 -12.94
C ILE A 190 37.82 34.13 -12.75
N THR A 191 38.68 33.13 -12.79
CA THR A 191 40.10 33.35 -13.04
C THR A 191 40.23 33.76 -14.50
N SER A 192 40.69 34.98 -14.76
CA SER A 192 41.19 35.38 -16.07
C SER A 192 42.13 34.28 -16.58
N PRO A 193 41.88 33.69 -17.76
CA PRO A 193 42.68 32.59 -18.26
C PRO A 193 44.12 33.06 -18.47
N LYS A 194 45.11 32.31 -17.98
CA LYS A 194 46.51 32.51 -18.39
C LYS A 194 46.61 32.33 -19.90
N HIS A 195 47.33 33.22 -20.59
CA HIS A 195 47.61 33.09 -22.03
C HIS A 195 48.14 31.67 -22.33
N ARG A 196 47.51 30.97 -23.28
CA ARG A 196 47.96 29.65 -23.72
C ARG A 196 49.34 29.79 -24.37
N ALA A 197 50.35 29.11 -23.84
CA ALA A 197 51.59 28.87 -24.57
C ALA A 197 51.28 27.92 -25.75
N VAL A 198 51.68 28.30 -26.95
CA VAL A 198 51.51 27.49 -28.16
C VAL A 198 52.34 26.21 -27.99
N PRO A 199 51.73 25.01 -28.04
CA PRO A 199 52.46 23.76 -27.94
C PRO A 199 53.27 23.52 -29.21
N VAL A 200 54.53 23.08 -29.06
CA VAL A 200 55.41 22.66 -30.16
C VAL A 200 54.70 21.55 -30.95
N PRO A 201 54.63 21.63 -32.30
CA PRO A 201 53.88 20.68 -33.10
C PRO A 201 54.47 19.27 -32.99
N GLN A 202 53.65 18.32 -32.56
CA GLN A 202 53.95 16.90 -32.62
C GLN A 202 53.90 16.45 -34.10
N ILE A 203 54.88 15.65 -34.51
CA ILE A 203 54.96 15.08 -35.86
C ILE A 203 53.73 14.18 -36.05
N ILE A 204 52.88 14.53 -37.01
CA ILE A 204 51.64 13.81 -37.31
C ILE A 204 52.02 12.41 -37.81
N PRO A 205 51.60 11.31 -37.13
CA PRO A 205 51.79 9.97 -37.67
C PRO A 205 51.01 9.85 -38.98
N LYS A 206 51.68 9.36 -40.04
CA LYS A 206 51.04 9.13 -41.35
C LYS A 206 49.86 8.17 -41.17
N MET A 207 48.64 8.69 -41.35
CA MET A 207 47.43 7.89 -41.30
C MET A 207 47.49 6.79 -42.37
N GLU A 208 47.20 5.56 -41.98
CA GLU A 208 46.97 4.48 -42.93
C GLU A 208 45.81 4.87 -43.87
N ARG A 209 45.93 4.53 -45.16
CA ARG A 209 44.90 4.86 -46.15
C ARG A 209 43.56 4.28 -45.72
N ILE A 210 42.54 5.14 -45.69
CA ILE A 210 41.17 4.81 -45.29
C ILE A 210 40.69 3.64 -46.15
N LYS A 211 40.30 2.53 -45.50
CA LYS A 211 39.66 1.40 -46.18
C LYS A 211 38.38 1.90 -46.84
N PRO A 212 38.07 1.51 -48.10
CA PRO A 212 36.82 1.93 -48.73
C PRO A 212 35.62 1.52 -47.86
N ALA A 213 34.59 2.37 -47.85
CA ALA A 213 33.39 2.10 -47.07
C ALA A 213 32.86 0.69 -47.38
N PRO A 214 32.50 -0.12 -46.37
CA PRO A 214 32.02 -1.47 -46.59
C PRO A 214 30.75 -1.41 -47.45
N LYS A 215 30.58 -2.36 -48.37
CA LYS A 215 29.45 -2.42 -49.32
C LYS A 215 28.07 -2.37 -48.62
N THR A 216 28.01 -2.84 -47.38
CA THR A 216 26.85 -2.79 -46.49
C THR A 216 26.36 -1.38 -46.16
N THR A 217 27.18 -0.34 -46.38
CA THR A 217 26.80 1.07 -46.17
C THR A 217 25.77 1.54 -47.22
N TYR A 218 25.80 0.94 -48.40
CA TYR A 218 24.89 1.27 -49.52
C TYR A 218 23.76 0.25 -49.66
N GLU A 219 23.79 -0.87 -48.93
CA GLU A 219 22.70 -1.82 -48.86
C GLU A 219 21.66 -1.35 -47.82
N PRO A 220 20.36 -1.31 -48.18
CA PRO A 220 19.32 -0.98 -47.21
C PRO A 220 19.31 -2.01 -46.07
N SER A 221 19.06 -1.53 -44.85
CA SER A 221 18.91 -2.41 -43.69
C SER A 221 17.81 -3.45 -43.91
N ARG A 222 17.90 -4.60 -43.23
CA ARG A 222 16.88 -5.66 -43.29
C ARG A 222 15.48 -5.12 -43.04
N GLU A 223 15.35 -4.21 -42.08
CA GLU A 223 14.11 -3.52 -41.74
C GLU A 223 13.57 -2.67 -42.90
N ARG A 224 14.44 -1.97 -43.65
CA ARG A 224 14.03 -1.18 -44.82
C ARG A 224 13.52 -2.07 -45.94
N ILE A 225 14.20 -3.17 -46.22
CA ILE A 225 13.78 -4.15 -47.23
C ILE A 225 12.42 -4.76 -46.84
N GLU A 226 12.23 -5.06 -45.56
CA GLU A 226 10.98 -5.60 -45.04
C GLU A 226 9.84 -4.58 -45.10
N LEU A 227 10.10 -3.31 -44.78
CA LEU A 227 9.15 -2.21 -44.96
C LEU A 227 8.74 -2.01 -46.41
N GLU A 228 9.67 -2.17 -47.35
CA GLU A 228 9.43 -2.03 -48.78
C GLU A 228 8.56 -3.18 -49.31
N LYS A 229 8.84 -4.42 -48.89
CA LYS A 229 7.96 -5.58 -49.15
C LYS A 229 6.54 -5.37 -48.59
N VAL A 230 6.42 -4.86 -47.36
CA VAL A 230 5.12 -4.56 -46.75
C VAL A 230 4.40 -3.45 -47.52
N ARG A 231 5.11 -2.43 -48.01
CA ARG A 231 4.54 -1.38 -48.87
C ARG A 231 4.03 -1.95 -50.19
N GLU A 232 4.80 -2.79 -50.86
CA GLU A 232 4.40 -3.46 -52.11
C GLU A 232 3.17 -4.36 -51.89
N GLU A 233 3.15 -5.16 -50.83
CA GLU A 233 1.99 -5.97 -50.47
C GLU A 233 0.75 -5.14 -50.17
N ASN A 234 0.92 -4.03 -49.43
CA ASN A 234 -0.19 -3.13 -49.14
C ASN A 234 -0.70 -2.44 -50.41
N HIS A 235 0.20 -2.08 -51.33
CA HIS A 235 -0.15 -1.52 -52.63
C HIS A 235 -0.93 -2.55 -53.47
N ARG A 236 -0.46 -3.80 -53.53
CA ARG A 236 -1.17 -4.89 -54.22
C ARG A 236 -2.55 -5.14 -53.63
N LYS A 237 -2.65 -5.26 -52.30
CA LYS A 237 -3.93 -5.41 -51.57
C LYS A 237 -4.88 -4.24 -51.81
N ALA A 238 -4.35 -3.03 -51.98
CA ALA A 238 -5.17 -1.84 -52.29
C ALA A 238 -5.71 -1.89 -53.73
N ILE A 239 -4.89 -2.33 -54.70
CA ILE A 239 -5.32 -2.54 -56.08
C ILE A 239 -6.38 -3.65 -56.13
N GLU A 240 -6.15 -4.80 -55.49
CA GLU A 240 -7.12 -5.90 -55.43
C GLU A 240 -8.46 -5.44 -54.83
N LYS A 241 -8.44 -4.63 -53.76
CA LYS A 241 -9.65 -4.04 -53.18
C LYS A 241 -10.33 -3.07 -54.15
N LEU A 242 -9.57 -2.25 -54.87
CA LEU A 242 -10.11 -1.32 -55.86
C LEU A 242 -10.78 -2.11 -56.99
N GLU A 243 -10.13 -3.14 -57.53
CA GLU A 243 -10.70 -4.02 -58.54
C GLU A 243 -11.94 -4.75 -58.03
N HIS A 244 -11.91 -5.29 -56.81
CA HIS A 244 -13.07 -5.89 -56.17
C HIS A 244 -14.22 -4.90 -56.04
N THR A 245 -13.99 -3.67 -55.57
CA THR A 245 -15.02 -2.62 -55.50
C THR A 245 -15.53 -2.21 -56.88
N ARG A 246 -14.68 -2.22 -57.91
CA ARG A 246 -15.06 -1.94 -59.29
C ARG A 246 -15.96 -3.04 -59.88
N THR A 247 -15.73 -4.30 -59.50
CA THR A 247 -16.63 -5.42 -59.84
C THR A 247 -17.95 -5.38 -59.06
N LEU A 248 -17.94 -4.87 -57.83
CA LEU A 248 -19.12 -4.69 -56.98
C LEU A 248 -20.00 -3.49 -57.35
N LYS A 249 -19.80 -2.84 -58.52
CA LYS A 249 -20.64 -1.74 -59.04
C LYS A 249 -22.14 -2.07 -59.12
N TYR A 250 -22.53 -3.33 -58.94
CA TYR A 250 -23.93 -3.79 -58.88
C TYR A 250 -24.35 -4.41 -57.51
N GLY A 251 -23.55 -4.24 -56.45
CA GLY A 251 -23.77 -4.86 -55.14
C GLY A 251 -24.84 -4.20 -54.25
N PHE A 252 -25.53 -3.15 -54.72
CA PHE A 252 -26.62 -2.50 -53.99
C PHE A 252 -27.90 -3.35 -53.86
N MET A 253 -27.92 -4.57 -54.43
CA MET A 253 -29.08 -5.47 -54.44
C MET A 253 -28.84 -6.82 -53.74
N GLN A 254 -27.74 -6.99 -53.01
CA GLN A 254 -27.51 -8.20 -52.21
C GLN A 254 -28.15 -8.04 -50.83
N THR A 255 -29.17 -8.85 -50.54
CA THR A 255 -29.88 -8.91 -49.25
C THR A 255 -29.10 -9.68 -48.17
N GLU A 256 -28.06 -10.39 -48.58
CA GLU A 256 -27.21 -11.18 -47.69
C GLU A 256 -26.17 -10.30 -46.98
N LYS A 257 -25.96 -10.57 -45.69
CA LYS A 257 -24.97 -9.83 -44.89
C LYS A 257 -23.57 -10.23 -45.34
N SER A 258 -22.63 -9.28 -45.34
CA SER A 258 -21.23 -9.54 -45.66
C SER A 258 -20.64 -10.67 -44.79
N HIS A 259 -19.71 -11.46 -45.34
CA HIS A 259 -18.97 -12.50 -44.63
C HIS A 259 -18.37 -12.00 -43.30
N LYS A 260 -17.83 -10.78 -43.28
CA LYS A 260 -17.30 -10.16 -42.04
C LYS A 260 -18.37 -9.95 -40.99
N THR A 261 -19.61 -9.70 -41.41
CA THR A 261 -20.76 -9.54 -40.52
C THR A 261 -21.19 -10.89 -39.95
N HIS A 262 -21.15 -11.96 -40.75
CA HIS A 262 -21.38 -13.33 -40.27
C HIS A 262 -20.30 -13.78 -39.27
N GLU A 263 -19.03 -13.52 -39.55
CA GLU A 263 -17.93 -13.86 -38.64
C GLU A 263 -17.97 -13.07 -37.33
N LYS A 264 -18.44 -11.80 -37.37
CA LYS A 264 -18.70 -11.03 -36.15
C LYS A 264 -19.88 -11.58 -35.38
N LEU A 265 -20.96 -11.96 -36.06
CA LEU A 265 -22.14 -12.57 -35.43
C LEU A 265 -21.78 -13.91 -34.78
N SER A 266 -20.97 -14.75 -35.43
CA SER A 266 -20.51 -16.03 -34.84
C SER A 266 -19.66 -15.79 -33.60
N LYS A 267 -18.71 -14.84 -33.64
CA LYS A 267 -17.91 -14.47 -32.45
C LYS A 267 -18.76 -13.93 -31.31
N ILE A 268 -19.78 -13.11 -31.60
CA ILE A 268 -20.71 -12.60 -30.57
C ILE A 268 -21.53 -13.74 -29.94
N VAL A 269 -21.90 -14.75 -30.73
CA VAL A 269 -22.60 -15.95 -30.24
C VAL A 269 -21.65 -16.80 -29.39
N GLU A 270 -20.42 -17.06 -29.85
CA GLU A 270 -19.40 -17.80 -29.10
C GLU A 270 -19.04 -17.12 -27.77
N ASP A 271 -18.92 -15.79 -27.76
CA ASP A 271 -18.64 -15.05 -26.54
C ASP A 271 -19.84 -15.04 -25.58
N ARG A 272 -21.06 -15.00 -26.10
CA ARG A 272 -22.26 -15.23 -25.27
C ARG A 272 -22.25 -16.63 -24.69
N GLU A 273 -21.99 -17.65 -25.48
CA GLU A 273 -21.94 -19.05 -25.02
C GLU A 273 -20.84 -19.27 -23.97
N LYS A 274 -19.65 -18.69 -24.14
CA LYS A 274 -18.58 -18.70 -23.12
C LYS A 274 -18.98 -17.99 -21.84
N ASN A 275 -19.68 -16.86 -21.95
CA ASN A 275 -20.16 -16.12 -20.78
C ASN A 275 -21.35 -16.81 -20.09
N LEU A 276 -22.08 -17.68 -20.80
CA LEU A 276 -23.15 -18.52 -20.24
C LEU A 276 -22.62 -19.83 -19.60
N GLN A 277 -21.34 -20.14 -19.75
CA GLN A 277 -20.70 -21.29 -19.08
C GLN A 277 -20.31 -20.93 -17.65
N PHE A 278 -21.30 -20.85 -16.76
CA PHE A 278 -21.10 -20.53 -15.33
C PHE A 278 -20.57 -21.73 -14.51
N ASP A 279 -20.74 -22.97 -14.99
CA ASP A 279 -20.40 -24.22 -14.28
C ASP A 279 -19.21 -25.00 -14.87
N ILE A 280 -18.23 -24.33 -15.46
CA ILE A 280 -16.97 -24.99 -15.79
C ILE A 280 -16.04 -24.83 -14.61
N PHE A 281 -15.84 -25.91 -13.85
CA PHE A 281 -14.76 -26.01 -12.88
C PHE A 281 -13.44 -25.68 -13.58
N ARG A 282 -12.94 -24.46 -13.40
CA ARG A 282 -11.61 -24.05 -13.86
C ARG A 282 -10.55 -24.69 -12.97
N ALA A 283 -10.42 -26.01 -13.08
CA ALA A 283 -9.17 -26.65 -12.75
C ALA A 283 -8.16 -26.23 -13.80
N ASN A 284 -7.05 -25.65 -13.36
CA ASN A 284 -5.84 -25.74 -14.17
C ASN A 284 -5.63 -27.24 -14.44
N PRO A 285 -5.47 -27.66 -15.70
CA PRO A 285 -5.15 -29.05 -15.99
C PRO A 285 -3.93 -29.41 -15.13
N PRO A 286 -3.92 -30.57 -14.45
CA PRO A 286 -2.75 -30.97 -13.68
C PRO A 286 -1.55 -30.84 -14.60
N PRO A 287 -0.44 -30.24 -14.13
CA PRO A 287 0.75 -30.09 -14.95
C PRO A 287 1.06 -31.47 -15.53
N LYS A 288 1.03 -31.58 -16.87
CA LYS A 288 1.27 -32.85 -17.55
C LYS A 288 2.55 -33.42 -16.94
N PRO A 289 2.55 -34.64 -16.38
CA PRO A 289 3.74 -35.20 -15.78
C PRO A 289 4.80 -35.18 -16.86
N GLN A 290 5.80 -34.32 -16.71
CA GLN A 290 6.95 -34.34 -17.59
C GLN A 290 7.63 -35.65 -17.26
N VAL A 291 7.44 -36.68 -18.09
CA VAL A 291 8.21 -37.94 -18.08
C VAL A 291 9.65 -37.68 -18.57
N ASN A 292 10.14 -36.48 -18.32
CA ASN A 292 11.56 -36.21 -18.34
C ASN A 292 12.05 -36.89 -17.06
N LYS A 293 12.72 -38.04 -17.22
CA LYS A 293 13.67 -38.55 -16.24
C LYS A 293 14.78 -37.51 -16.12
N ILE A 294 14.47 -36.36 -15.51
CA ILE A 294 15.46 -35.40 -15.08
C ILE A 294 16.29 -36.24 -14.11
N PRO A 295 17.58 -36.46 -14.38
CA PRO A 295 18.43 -37.12 -13.41
C PRO A 295 18.39 -36.18 -12.21
N VAL A 296 17.60 -36.55 -11.19
CA VAL A 296 17.56 -35.82 -9.92
C VAL A 296 19.01 -35.85 -9.48
N LYS A 297 19.69 -34.70 -9.55
CA LYS A 297 21.00 -34.55 -8.93
C LYS A 297 20.77 -34.98 -7.49
N LEU A 298 21.31 -36.15 -7.12
CA LEU A 298 21.18 -36.70 -5.79
C LEU A 298 22.00 -35.81 -4.86
N ASN A 299 21.42 -34.66 -4.51
CA ASN A 299 21.94 -33.82 -3.46
C ASN A 299 21.90 -34.64 -2.17
N VAL A 300 22.91 -34.49 -1.32
CA VAL A 300 23.04 -35.21 -0.04
C VAL A 300 21.74 -35.13 0.77
N ALA A 301 21.11 -33.96 0.83
CA ALA A 301 19.84 -33.77 1.52
C ALA A 301 18.68 -34.59 0.91
N SER A 302 18.66 -34.78 -0.41
CA SER A 302 17.63 -35.60 -1.08
C SER A 302 17.82 -37.08 -0.76
N VAL A 303 19.07 -37.57 -0.78
CA VAL A 303 19.42 -38.94 -0.37
C VAL A 303 18.99 -39.18 1.08
N LEU A 304 19.35 -38.29 2.00
CA LEU A 304 18.99 -38.44 3.41
C LEU A 304 17.48 -38.39 3.64
N LYS A 305 16.75 -37.47 2.99
CA LYS A 305 15.27 -37.40 3.08
C LYS A 305 14.60 -38.67 2.57
N GLU A 306 15.06 -39.21 1.45
CA GLU A 306 14.52 -40.46 0.89
C GLU A 306 14.82 -41.66 1.79
N SER A 307 16.05 -41.77 2.31
CA SER A 307 16.41 -42.83 3.27
C SER A 307 15.56 -42.76 4.55
N GLN A 308 15.28 -41.55 5.06
CA GLN A 308 14.46 -41.35 6.25
C GLN A 308 13.00 -41.72 5.99
N LEU A 309 12.48 -41.46 4.79
CA LEU A 309 11.14 -41.87 4.39
C LEU A 309 11.02 -43.40 4.40
N TYR A 310 12.00 -44.11 3.83
CA TYR A 310 12.00 -45.56 3.82
C TYR A 310 12.12 -46.15 5.21
N ARG A 311 13.01 -45.62 6.07
CA ARG A 311 13.09 -46.05 7.47
C ARG A 311 11.77 -45.87 8.22
N ARG A 312 11.09 -44.73 8.04
CA ARG A 312 9.76 -44.50 8.62
C ARG A 312 8.75 -45.52 8.12
N HIS A 313 8.74 -45.82 6.83
CA HIS A 313 7.87 -46.83 6.25
C HIS A 313 8.16 -48.23 6.82
N GLU A 314 9.44 -48.62 6.93
CA GLU A 314 9.83 -49.88 7.58
C GLU A 314 9.40 -49.93 9.04
N ASP A 315 9.55 -48.84 9.79
CA ASP A 315 9.15 -48.75 11.20
C ASP A 315 7.63 -48.87 11.35
N GLU A 316 6.85 -48.26 10.45
CA GLU A 316 5.40 -48.41 10.40
C GLU A 316 4.97 -49.83 10.06
N VAL A 317 5.60 -50.46 9.06
CA VAL A 317 5.33 -51.85 8.70
C VAL A 317 5.72 -52.78 9.86
N ARG A 318 6.86 -52.55 10.51
CA ARG A 318 7.29 -53.32 11.68
C ARG A 318 6.30 -53.19 12.83
N ARG A 319 5.81 -51.97 13.10
CA ARG A 319 4.78 -51.73 14.12
C ARG A 319 3.47 -52.46 13.79
N ARG A 320 3.01 -52.40 12.54
CA ARG A 320 1.81 -53.13 12.09
C ARG A 320 1.98 -54.64 12.22
N LEU A 321 3.14 -55.18 11.83
CA LEU A 321 3.45 -56.60 12.01
C LEU A 321 3.41 -57.00 13.49
N GLN A 322 3.97 -56.18 14.39
CA GLN A 322 3.87 -56.39 15.84
C GLN A 322 2.40 -56.38 16.31
N GLU A 323 1.58 -55.44 15.85
CA GLU A 323 0.15 -55.38 16.18
C GLU A 323 -0.60 -56.64 15.69
N TYR A 324 -0.25 -57.17 14.51
CA TYR A 324 -0.80 -58.43 14.01
C TYR A 324 -0.29 -59.64 14.78
N GLU A 325 0.97 -59.66 15.23
CA GLU A 325 1.50 -60.68 16.14
C GLU A 325 0.73 -60.71 17.47
N PHE A 326 0.26 -59.54 17.94
CA PHE A 326 -0.63 -59.42 19.11
C PHE A 326 -2.11 -59.75 18.81
N GLY A 327 -2.47 -60.08 17.57
CA GLY A 327 -3.82 -60.52 17.19
C GLY A 327 -4.79 -59.39 16.80
N ALA A 328 -4.31 -58.18 16.48
CA ALA A 328 -5.16 -57.11 15.97
C ALA A 328 -5.79 -57.46 14.61
N ARG A 329 -7.05 -57.06 14.39
CA ARG A 329 -7.73 -57.15 13.08
C ARG A 329 -7.57 -55.86 12.28
N ASP A 330 -7.71 -55.96 10.96
CA ASP A 330 -7.65 -54.80 10.08
C ASP A 330 -8.87 -53.88 10.27
N ALA A 331 -8.63 -52.61 10.57
CA ALA A 331 -9.65 -51.57 10.75
C ALA A 331 -9.88 -50.74 9.49
N GLN A 332 -9.12 -50.99 8.41
CA GLN A 332 -9.17 -50.19 7.18
C GLN A 332 -10.53 -50.24 6.50
N GLU A 333 -11.19 -51.39 6.44
CA GLU A 333 -12.52 -51.53 5.81
C GLU A 333 -13.58 -50.63 6.46
N PHE A 334 -13.53 -50.48 7.79
CA PHE A 334 -14.44 -49.61 8.53
C PHE A 334 -14.13 -48.13 8.27
N LEU A 335 -12.84 -47.77 8.24
CA LEU A 335 -12.42 -46.40 7.96
C LEU A 335 -12.76 -45.99 6.53
N THR A 336 -12.56 -46.88 5.54
CA THR A 336 -12.94 -46.61 4.14
C THR A 336 -14.45 -46.43 4.00
N TRP A 337 -15.25 -47.29 4.64
CA TRP A 337 -16.71 -47.15 4.68
C TRP A 337 -17.14 -45.82 5.32
N GLN A 338 -16.51 -45.41 6.43
CA GLN A 338 -16.79 -44.14 7.09
C GLN A 338 -16.50 -42.96 6.16
N THR A 339 -15.36 -43.00 5.45
CA THR A 339 -15.03 -41.96 4.47
C THR A 339 -16.02 -41.90 3.31
N ASP A 340 -16.50 -43.04 2.82
CA ASP A 340 -17.47 -43.10 1.73
C ASP A 340 -18.83 -42.53 2.13
N ILE A 341 -19.31 -42.85 3.33
CA ILE A 341 -20.54 -42.24 3.87
C ILE A 341 -20.40 -40.74 4.01
N LEU A 342 -19.26 -40.28 4.53
CA LEU A 342 -18.99 -38.87 4.74
C LEU A 342 -18.97 -38.12 3.40
N ASN A 343 -18.33 -38.71 2.38
CA ASN A 343 -18.33 -38.18 1.02
C ASN A 343 -19.73 -38.14 0.39
N LEU A 344 -20.53 -39.19 0.59
CA LEU A 344 -21.91 -39.26 0.11
C LEU A 344 -22.78 -38.18 0.79
N PHE A 345 -22.62 -37.97 2.09
CA PHE A 345 -23.28 -36.91 2.84
C PHE A 345 -22.89 -35.51 2.33
N PHE A 346 -21.60 -35.25 2.11
CA PHE A 346 -21.13 -33.98 1.58
C PHE A 346 -21.64 -33.70 0.16
N SER A 347 -21.67 -34.72 -0.71
CA SER A 347 -22.24 -34.56 -2.06
C SER A 347 -23.74 -34.27 -2.03
N TYR A 348 -24.48 -34.90 -1.12
CA TYR A 348 -25.90 -34.65 -0.92
C TYR A 348 -26.17 -33.22 -0.43
N MET A 349 -25.40 -32.73 0.56
CA MET A 349 -25.50 -31.36 1.04
C MET A 349 -25.22 -30.34 -0.07
N ARG A 350 -24.14 -30.54 -0.83
CA ARG A 350 -23.77 -29.65 -1.93
C ARG A 350 -24.88 -29.53 -2.98
N LYS A 351 -25.57 -30.64 -3.29
CA LYS A 351 -26.71 -30.64 -4.20
C LYS A 351 -27.88 -29.82 -3.65
N LYS A 352 -28.17 -29.96 -2.36
CA LYS A 352 -29.25 -29.21 -1.71
C LYS A 352 -28.96 -27.71 -1.69
N ASP A 353 -27.73 -27.32 -1.40
CA ASP A 353 -27.31 -25.91 -1.40
C ASP A 353 -27.43 -25.32 -2.83
N TYR A 354 -26.98 -26.07 -3.84
CA TYR A 354 -27.12 -25.68 -5.25
C TYR A 354 -28.59 -25.48 -5.67
N ASP A 355 -29.48 -26.39 -5.28
CA ASP A 355 -30.91 -26.28 -5.57
C ASP A 355 -31.53 -25.05 -4.86
N SER A 356 -31.08 -24.72 -3.64
CA SER A 356 -31.50 -23.52 -2.91
C SER A 356 -31.05 -22.24 -3.61
N ASP A 357 -29.79 -22.18 -4.06
CA ASP A 357 -29.23 -21.03 -4.78
C ASP A 357 -29.98 -20.79 -6.10
N LEU A 358 -30.34 -21.86 -6.81
CA LEU A 358 -31.13 -21.78 -8.04
C LEU A 358 -32.50 -21.14 -7.77
N LEU A 359 -33.19 -21.55 -6.71
CA LEU A 359 -34.48 -20.98 -6.30
C LEU A 359 -34.36 -19.50 -5.90
N GLU A 360 -33.30 -19.13 -5.18
CA GLU A 360 -33.05 -17.72 -4.85
C GLU A 360 -32.81 -16.87 -6.09
N LEU A 361 -32.10 -17.39 -7.08
CA LEU A 361 -31.81 -16.67 -8.31
C LEU A 361 -33.09 -16.44 -9.12
N GLU A 362 -33.96 -17.44 -9.20
CA GLU A 362 -35.29 -17.30 -9.80
C GLU A 362 -36.15 -16.27 -9.05
N ARG A 363 -36.14 -16.32 -7.71
CA ARG A 363 -36.85 -15.36 -6.87
C ARG A 363 -36.37 -13.92 -7.13
N LYS A 364 -35.05 -13.68 -7.11
CA LYS A 364 -34.46 -12.35 -7.40
C LYS A 364 -34.81 -11.87 -8.81
N ARG A 365 -34.82 -12.78 -9.81
CA ARG A 365 -35.24 -12.45 -11.17
C ARG A 365 -36.70 -12.01 -11.24
N LEU A 366 -37.59 -12.68 -10.51
CA LEU A 366 -39.01 -12.31 -10.44
C LEU A 366 -39.21 -10.99 -9.69
N GLU A 367 -38.52 -10.80 -8.56
CA GLU A 367 -38.53 -9.53 -7.80
C GLU A 367 -38.05 -8.35 -8.66
N GLY A 368 -36.99 -8.55 -9.47
CA GLY A 368 -36.52 -7.52 -10.41
C GLY A 368 -37.53 -7.16 -11.50
N LYS A 369 -38.27 -8.15 -12.02
CA LYS A 369 -39.37 -7.90 -12.98
C LYS A 369 -40.53 -7.14 -12.33
N LEU A 370 -40.91 -7.56 -11.12
CA LEU A 370 -41.99 -6.92 -10.35
C LEU A 370 -41.65 -5.46 -10.05
N SER A 371 -40.43 -5.19 -9.57
CA SER A 371 -39.96 -3.83 -9.29
C SER A 371 -39.97 -2.93 -10.53
N TYR A 372 -39.63 -3.47 -11.70
CA TYR A 372 -39.70 -2.73 -12.96
C TYR A 372 -41.14 -2.38 -13.34
N GLU A 373 -42.08 -3.33 -13.20
CA GLU A 373 -43.51 -3.08 -13.44
C GLU A 373 -44.07 -2.06 -12.45
N GLU A 374 -43.72 -2.15 -11.17
CA GLU A 374 -44.10 -1.19 -10.13
C GLU A 374 -43.58 0.22 -10.44
N ALA A 375 -42.35 0.35 -10.92
CA ALA A 375 -41.77 1.63 -11.30
C ALA A 375 -42.51 2.26 -12.50
N ILE A 376 -42.90 1.45 -13.49
CA ILE A 376 -43.73 1.91 -14.62
C ILE A 376 -45.08 2.41 -14.12
N LEU A 377 -45.75 1.65 -13.27
CA LEU A 377 -47.06 2.02 -12.71
C LEU A 377 -46.95 3.30 -11.86
N ALA A 378 -45.91 3.45 -11.05
CA ALA A 378 -45.67 4.66 -10.26
C ALA A 378 -45.47 5.90 -11.16
N LYS A 379 -44.70 5.74 -12.25
CA LYS A 379 -44.53 6.82 -13.23
C LYS A 379 -45.84 7.20 -13.91
N GLN A 380 -46.68 6.23 -14.27
CA GLN A 380 -47.99 6.49 -14.84
C GLN A 380 -48.89 7.26 -13.86
N ARG A 381 -48.94 6.84 -12.59
CA ARG A 381 -49.68 7.56 -11.53
C ARG A 381 -49.25 9.01 -11.41
N LEU A 382 -47.94 9.26 -11.38
CA LEU A 382 -47.39 10.62 -11.30
C LEU A 382 -47.72 11.46 -12.53
N GLN A 383 -47.72 10.86 -13.72
CA GLN A 383 -48.15 11.55 -14.95
C GLN A 383 -49.64 11.92 -14.90
N ASP A 384 -50.48 11.03 -14.39
CA ASP A 384 -51.92 11.29 -14.30
C ASP A 384 -52.25 12.32 -13.21
N GLU A 385 -51.55 12.30 -12.08
CA GLU A 385 -51.63 13.36 -11.05
C GLU A 385 -51.20 14.72 -11.60
N ASN A 386 -50.08 14.78 -12.34
CA ASN A 386 -49.62 16.02 -12.97
C ASN A 386 -50.63 16.55 -14.01
N LYS A 387 -51.25 15.67 -14.79
CA LYS A 387 -52.33 16.06 -15.73
C LYS A 387 -53.51 16.66 -14.96
N ARG A 388 -53.96 15.98 -13.90
CA ARG A 388 -55.06 16.47 -13.05
C ARG A 388 -54.75 17.84 -12.46
N MET A 389 -53.56 18.02 -11.87
CA MET A 389 -53.14 19.32 -11.35
C MET A 389 -53.05 20.39 -12.44
N ALA A 390 -52.55 20.04 -13.63
CA ALA A 390 -52.48 20.98 -14.75
C ALA A 390 -53.87 21.41 -15.22
N ASP A 391 -54.84 20.49 -15.24
CA ASP A 391 -56.22 20.80 -15.62
C ASP A 391 -56.91 21.65 -14.55
N GLU A 392 -56.72 21.34 -13.26
CA GLU A 392 -57.19 22.20 -12.15
C GLU A 392 -56.57 23.61 -12.21
N MET A 393 -55.29 23.72 -12.55
CA MET A 393 -54.63 25.02 -12.73
C MET A 393 -55.19 25.77 -13.95
N LYS A 394 -55.48 25.08 -15.07
CA LYS A 394 -56.12 25.71 -16.22
C LYS A 394 -57.50 26.25 -15.85
N GLU A 395 -58.31 25.49 -15.12
CA GLU A 395 -59.63 25.96 -14.65
C GLU A 395 -59.50 27.21 -13.78
N LYS A 396 -58.63 27.19 -12.76
CA LYS A 396 -58.36 28.38 -11.93
C LYS A 396 -57.88 29.57 -12.75
N THR A 397 -57.00 29.37 -13.73
CA THR A 397 -56.56 30.47 -14.61
C THR A 397 -57.68 31.02 -15.48
N ARG A 398 -58.62 30.17 -15.95
CA ARG A 398 -59.80 30.62 -16.68
C ARG A 398 -60.69 31.49 -15.80
N GLU A 399 -60.93 31.08 -14.56
CA GLU A 399 -61.69 31.87 -13.58
C GLU A 399 -61.05 33.24 -13.34
N ILE A 400 -59.72 33.29 -13.12
CA ILE A 400 -58.99 34.54 -12.94
C ILE A 400 -59.09 35.44 -14.17
N ILE A 401 -58.95 34.87 -15.38
CA ILE A 401 -59.06 35.63 -16.63
C ILE A 401 -60.47 36.21 -16.78
N ASP A 402 -61.51 35.41 -16.50
CA ASP A 402 -62.90 35.87 -16.57
C ASP A 402 -63.15 37.02 -15.59
N ASP A 403 -62.62 36.93 -14.37
CA ASP A 403 -62.74 38.00 -13.38
C ASP A 403 -61.98 39.27 -13.79
N TYR A 404 -60.78 39.12 -14.35
CA TYR A 404 -60.01 40.24 -14.89
C TYR A 404 -60.75 40.92 -16.06
N VAL A 405 -61.35 40.15 -16.97
CA VAL A 405 -62.16 40.69 -18.07
C VAL A 405 -63.36 41.47 -17.51
N LYS A 406 -64.05 40.94 -16.50
CA LYS A 406 -65.16 41.65 -15.84
C LYS A 406 -64.69 42.96 -15.19
N GLU A 407 -63.52 42.98 -14.53
CA GLU A 407 -62.95 44.21 -13.97
C GLU A 407 -62.58 45.22 -15.06
N LYS A 408 -61.93 44.79 -16.14
CA LYS A 408 -61.58 45.69 -17.25
C LYS A 408 -62.80 46.32 -17.89
N VAL A 409 -63.88 45.57 -18.08
CA VAL A 409 -65.14 46.14 -18.58
C VAL A 409 -65.73 47.16 -17.60
N LYS A 410 -65.61 46.96 -16.28
CA LYS A 410 -66.04 47.95 -15.27
C LYS A 410 -65.16 49.20 -15.32
N ASP A 411 -63.84 49.05 -15.43
CA ASP A 411 -62.91 50.15 -15.50
C ASP A 411 -63.06 50.96 -16.80
N GLU A 412 -63.31 50.31 -17.94
CA GLU A 412 -63.65 51.01 -19.18
C GLU A 412 -64.92 51.85 -19.03
N LYS A 413 -65.95 51.35 -18.34
CA LYS A 413 -67.15 52.13 -18.03
C LYS A 413 -66.85 53.33 -17.14
N ARG A 414 -66.04 53.14 -16.08
CA ARG A 414 -65.58 54.24 -15.21
C ARG A 414 -64.76 55.27 -15.97
N MET A 415 -63.86 54.83 -16.84
CA MET A 415 -63.02 55.70 -17.67
C MET A 415 -63.86 56.51 -18.65
N LYS A 416 -64.88 55.91 -19.28
CA LYS A 416 -65.83 56.65 -20.13
C LYS A 416 -66.55 57.76 -19.37
N GLN A 417 -67.04 57.46 -18.16
CA GLN A 417 -67.66 58.45 -17.27
C GLN A 417 -66.68 59.58 -16.92
N LEU A 418 -65.43 59.23 -16.58
CA LEU A 418 -64.40 60.20 -16.23
C LEU A 418 -63.94 61.05 -17.43
N ILE A 419 -63.91 60.48 -18.64
CA ILE A 419 -63.67 61.22 -19.88
C ILE A 419 -64.77 62.24 -20.12
N GLU A 420 -66.03 61.86 -19.89
CA GLU A 420 -67.18 62.75 -19.99
C GLU A 420 -67.05 63.92 -18.98
N GLU A 421 -66.76 63.62 -17.72
CA GLU A 421 -66.48 64.63 -16.68
C GLU A 421 -65.27 65.54 -17.02
N VAL A 422 -64.22 64.99 -17.64
CA VAL A 422 -63.04 65.76 -18.07
C VAL A 422 -63.32 66.60 -19.31
N ILE A 423 -64.20 66.16 -20.22
CA ILE A 423 -64.67 66.97 -21.35
C ILE A 423 -65.44 68.16 -20.81
N ASP A 424 -66.40 67.93 -19.91
CA ASP A 424 -67.16 68.99 -19.22
C ASP A 424 -66.23 69.93 -18.45
N GLY A 425 -65.24 69.36 -17.76
CA GLY A 425 -64.19 70.08 -17.05
C GLY A 425 -63.28 70.89 -17.98
N ARG A 426 -62.96 70.40 -19.19
CA ARG A 426 -62.17 71.12 -20.21
C ARG A 426 -62.94 72.29 -20.77
N GLU A 427 -64.24 72.15 -21.01
CA GLU A 427 -65.08 73.27 -21.43
C GLU A 427 -65.06 74.37 -20.37
N ASN A 428 -65.21 74.00 -19.10
CA ASN A 428 -65.12 74.94 -17.96
C ASN A 428 -63.71 75.53 -17.77
N ALA A 429 -62.65 74.74 -17.94
CA ALA A 429 -61.27 75.20 -17.83
C ALA A 429 -60.85 76.09 -19.00
N LYS A 430 -61.36 75.85 -20.22
CA LYS A 430 -61.13 76.72 -21.38
C LYS A 430 -61.73 78.11 -21.13
N LEU A 431 -62.91 78.16 -20.50
CA LEU A 431 -63.52 79.40 -20.02
C LEU A 431 -62.67 80.09 -18.92
N ALA A 432 -62.02 79.33 -18.03
CA ALA A 432 -61.13 79.88 -17.00
C ALA A 432 -59.75 80.33 -17.55
N GLN A 433 -59.17 79.60 -18.52
CA GLN A 433 -57.90 79.93 -19.15
C GLN A 433 -57.98 81.21 -19.98
N GLN A 434 -59.11 81.48 -20.64
CA GLN A 434 -59.34 82.79 -21.28
C GLN A 434 -59.23 83.94 -20.26
N LYS A 435 -59.68 83.72 -19.01
CA LYS A 435 -59.54 84.70 -17.92
C LYS A 435 -58.09 84.82 -17.41
N LEU A 436 -57.35 83.71 -17.31
CA LEU A 436 -55.97 83.71 -16.80
C LEU A 436 -54.93 84.20 -17.84
N GLN A 437 -55.14 83.96 -19.13
CA GLN A 437 -54.27 84.48 -20.20
C GLN A 437 -54.26 86.01 -20.24
N GLN A 438 -55.33 86.65 -19.77
CA GLN A 438 -55.34 88.09 -19.55
C GLN A 438 -54.36 88.45 -18.42
N TYR A 439 -54.39 87.75 -17.28
CA TYR A 439 -53.48 87.98 -16.14
C TYR A 439 -52.00 87.64 -16.39
N LYS A 440 -51.67 86.55 -17.10
CA LYS A 440 -50.27 86.13 -17.29
C LYS A 440 -49.48 87.01 -18.25
N LYS A 441 -50.14 87.71 -19.17
CA LYS A 441 -49.49 88.73 -20.01
C LYS A 441 -48.86 89.84 -19.16
N ASP A 442 -49.38 90.05 -17.95
CA ASP A 442 -48.90 91.08 -17.04
C ASP A 442 -47.71 90.62 -16.18
N PHE A 443 -47.62 89.32 -15.83
CA PHE A 443 -46.57 88.78 -14.95
C PHE A 443 -45.24 88.44 -15.64
N VAL A 444 -45.28 87.95 -16.90
CA VAL A 444 -44.08 87.51 -17.64
C VAL A 444 -43.09 88.65 -17.93
N LYS A 445 -43.53 89.91 -17.84
CA LYS A 445 -42.62 91.06 -17.94
C LYS A 445 -41.68 91.19 -16.74
N GLN A 446 -42.02 90.65 -15.57
CA GLN A 446 -41.29 90.91 -14.31
C GLN A 446 -40.15 89.92 -14.02
N TYR A 447 -40.18 88.69 -14.55
CA TYR A 447 -39.28 87.60 -14.10
C TYR A 447 -38.02 87.38 -14.97
N LYS A 448 -37.94 87.98 -16.16
CA LYS A 448 -36.81 87.76 -17.09
C LYS A 448 -35.47 88.37 -16.62
N GLU A 449 -35.47 89.17 -15.57
CA GLU A 449 -34.31 89.92 -15.10
C GLU A 449 -33.44 89.15 -14.09
N GLU A 450 -33.95 88.12 -13.41
CA GLU A 450 -33.25 87.49 -12.27
C GLU A 450 -32.28 86.34 -12.63
N LEU A 451 -32.35 85.72 -13.82
CA LEU A 451 -31.70 84.42 -14.10
C LEU A 451 -30.22 84.50 -14.58
N LYS A 452 -29.63 85.68 -14.77
CA LYS A 452 -28.31 85.82 -15.44
C LYS A 452 -27.07 85.68 -14.53
N ASP A 453 -27.20 85.71 -13.20
CA ASP A 453 -26.04 85.95 -12.33
C ASP A 453 -25.35 84.69 -11.74
N MET A 454 -25.93 83.49 -11.82
CA MET A 454 -25.47 82.32 -11.02
C MET A 454 -24.37 81.42 -11.64
N MET A 455 -23.90 81.62 -12.88
CA MET A 455 -23.15 80.56 -13.62
C MET A 455 -21.60 80.60 -13.53
N LYS A 456 -20.96 81.53 -12.81
CA LYS A 456 -19.50 81.80 -12.96
C LYS A 456 -18.53 81.10 -11.99
N GLN A 457 -19.00 80.42 -10.95
CA GLN A 457 -18.13 80.08 -9.79
C GLN A 457 -17.53 78.65 -9.75
N ALA A 458 -17.80 77.75 -10.71
CA ALA A 458 -17.55 76.31 -10.51
C ALA A 458 -16.25 75.69 -11.12
N LEU A 459 -15.25 76.44 -11.60
CA LEU A 459 -14.18 75.88 -12.48
C LEU A 459 -12.77 75.67 -11.86
N GLU A 460 -12.39 76.25 -10.72
CA GLU A 460 -10.95 76.41 -10.37
C GLU A 460 -10.28 75.30 -9.52
N ASP A 461 -11.01 74.38 -8.89
CA ASP A 461 -10.43 73.58 -7.78
C ASP A 461 -9.63 72.29 -8.14
N ALA A 462 -9.45 71.92 -9.42
CA ALA A 462 -9.09 70.52 -9.77
C ALA A 462 -7.58 70.16 -9.98
N GLU A 463 -6.60 71.09 -9.99
CA GLU A 463 -5.27 70.80 -10.61
C GLU A 463 -4.10 70.39 -9.67
N VAL A 464 -4.21 70.44 -8.34
CA VAL A 464 -3.01 70.46 -7.46
C VAL A 464 -2.44 69.07 -7.07
N GLU A 465 -3.17 67.97 -7.20
CA GLU A 465 -2.85 66.72 -6.46
C GLU A 465 -1.71 65.79 -7.01
N MET A 466 -1.17 65.96 -8.22
CA MET A 466 -0.44 64.86 -8.91
C MET A 466 1.10 64.70 -8.69
N ARG A 467 1.81 65.47 -7.86
CA ARG A 467 3.31 65.55 -7.95
C ARG A 467 4.19 64.72 -6.98
N GLN A 468 3.67 64.05 -5.94
CA GLN A 468 4.53 63.64 -4.79
C GLN A 468 5.02 62.17 -4.74
N ARG A 469 4.82 61.33 -5.77
CA ARG A 469 4.96 59.86 -5.63
C ARG A 469 6.23 59.16 -6.17
N PHE A 470 7.30 59.83 -6.62
CA PHE A 470 8.35 59.17 -7.44
C PHE A 470 9.73 58.84 -6.80
N GLU A 471 10.08 59.26 -5.58
CA GLU A 471 11.50 59.27 -5.12
C GLU A 471 12.02 58.03 -4.34
N LEU A 472 11.16 57.08 -3.92
CA LEU A 472 11.51 56.08 -2.89
C LEU A 472 12.37 54.87 -3.36
N ILE A 473 12.52 54.64 -4.66
CA ILE A 473 12.87 53.29 -5.17
C ILE A 473 14.39 53.03 -5.37
N GLN A 474 15.28 54.02 -5.22
CA GLN A 474 16.70 53.86 -5.62
C GLN A 474 17.67 53.23 -4.59
N GLN A 475 17.31 53.01 -3.33
CA GLN A 475 18.31 52.73 -2.27
C GLN A 475 18.68 51.25 -2.02
N ILE A 476 17.94 50.28 -2.55
CA ILE A 476 18.03 48.87 -2.09
C ILE A 476 19.14 48.04 -2.78
N ARG A 477 19.84 48.58 -3.78
CA ARG A 477 20.76 47.80 -4.63
C ARG A 477 22.25 47.77 -4.24
N ALA A 478 22.66 48.33 -3.09
CA ALA A 478 24.08 48.62 -2.83
C ALA A 478 24.85 47.70 -1.86
N MET A 479 24.24 46.67 -1.25
CA MET A 479 24.96 45.83 -0.28
C MET A 479 24.81 44.35 -0.61
N GLU A 480 25.94 43.71 -0.98
CA GLU A 480 26.40 42.40 -0.49
C GLU A 480 27.13 41.57 -1.56
N SER A 481 28.45 41.46 -1.43
CA SER A 481 29.34 40.70 -2.31
C SER A 481 30.46 39.93 -1.56
N VAL A 482 30.51 38.60 -1.80
CA VAL A 482 31.66 37.63 -1.79
C VAL A 482 32.10 36.89 -0.48
N PRO A 483 32.32 35.53 -0.54
CA PRO A 483 33.01 34.69 0.47
C PRO A 483 34.30 33.95 -0.03
N VAL A 484 35.13 33.37 0.87
CA VAL A 484 36.39 32.60 0.56
C VAL A 484 36.64 31.37 1.47
N ASP A 485 37.31 30.33 0.93
CA ASP A 485 37.68 28.97 1.45
C ASP A 485 39.11 28.78 2.01
N ARG A 486 39.42 27.62 2.68
CA ARG A 486 40.62 26.73 2.49
C ARG A 486 40.73 25.47 3.42
N TRP A 487 41.51 24.48 2.97
CA TRP A 487 41.82 23.09 3.48
C TRP A 487 43.34 22.90 3.78
N LYS A 488 43.81 21.84 4.53
CA LYS A 488 45.15 21.14 4.41
C LYS A 488 45.24 19.71 5.10
N PRO A 489 46.09 18.75 4.62
CA PRO A 489 46.19 17.33 5.09
C PRO A 489 47.52 16.94 5.84
N VAL A 490 47.66 15.70 6.38
CA VAL A 490 48.77 15.22 7.27
C VAL A 490 49.27 13.77 6.93
N ASP A 491 50.51 13.45 7.36
CA ASP A 491 51.49 12.38 7.02
C ASP A 491 51.46 11.10 7.94
N LEU A 492 52.00 9.95 7.49
CA LEU A 492 51.82 8.57 8.01
C LEU A 492 53.09 7.87 8.53
N THR A 493 54.17 8.59 8.77
CA THR A 493 55.41 8.01 9.32
C THR A 493 55.61 8.30 10.81
N THR A 494 54.68 9.05 11.41
CA THR A 494 54.62 9.37 12.84
C THR A 494 53.64 8.45 13.56
N ILE A 495 54.04 7.95 14.73
CA ILE A 495 53.12 7.34 15.69
C ILE A 495 52.10 8.41 16.12
N ALA A 496 50.85 8.01 16.31
CA ALA A 496 49.70 8.92 16.44
C ALA A 496 49.68 9.75 17.76
N GLY A 497 50.51 9.42 18.74
CA GLY A 497 50.77 10.25 19.91
C GLY A 497 49.56 10.38 20.84
N HIS A 498 48.83 9.28 21.05
CA HIS A 498 47.63 9.25 21.89
C HIS A 498 47.93 8.83 23.34
N GLY A 499 49.19 8.54 23.67
CA GLY A 499 49.64 8.26 25.04
C GLY A 499 49.23 6.88 25.56
N VAL A 500 48.86 5.94 24.68
CA VAL A 500 48.55 4.55 25.06
C VAL A 500 49.84 3.72 25.02
N LEU A 501 50.06 2.87 26.03
CA LEU A 501 51.31 2.10 26.21
C LEU A 501 51.63 1.12 25.07
N ASP A 502 50.66 0.83 24.19
CA ASP A 502 50.76 -0.14 23.09
C ASP A 502 50.88 0.51 21.69
N GLU A 503 51.23 1.79 21.58
CA GLU A 503 51.40 2.46 20.29
C GLU A 503 52.69 2.03 19.56
N MET A 504 52.54 1.26 18.48
CA MET A 504 53.63 0.87 17.59
C MET A 504 53.53 1.59 16.25
N SER A 505 54.67 1.81 15.59
CA SER A 505 54.68 2.43 14.27
C SER A 505 54.01 1.53 13.21
N ILE A 506 53.47 2.13 12.15
CA ILE A 506 52.87 1.39 11.01
C ILE A 506 53.87 0.39 10.39
N ALA A 507 55.18 0.60 10.57
CA ALA A 507 56.23 -0.32 10.12
C ALA A 507 56.37 -1.54 11.05
N GLU A 508 56.38 -1.34 12.37
CA GLU A 508 56.50 -2.45 13.34
C GLU A 508 55.26 -3.35 13.38
N LEU A 509 54.08 -2.77 13.13
CA LEU A 509 52.84 -3.53 12.97
C LEU A 509 52.92 -4.51 11.79
N ARG A 510 53.72 -4.24 10.77
CA ARG A 510 53.85 -5.14 9.60
C ARG A 510 54.67 -6.39 9.92
N GLU A 511 55.71 -6.29 10.75
CA GLU A 511 56.58 -7.41 11.12
C GLU A 511 55.89 -8.39 12.09
N ARG A 512 55.20 -7.87 13.11
CA ARG A 512 54.39 -8.72 14.00
C ARG A 512 53.28 -9.44 13.25
N LEU A 513 52.73 -8.79 12.24
CA LEU A 513 51.69 -9.36 11.38
C LEU A 513 52.24 -10.54 10.54
N GLU A 514 53.52 -10.57 10.19
CA GLU A 514 54.15 -11.70 9.50
C GLU A 514 54.28 -12.94 10.40
N LEU A 515 54.70 -12.79 11.67
CA LEU A 515 54.74 -13.92 12.61
C LEU A 515 53.35 -14.53 12.86
N VAL A 516 52.33 -13.68 13.01
CA VAL A 516 50.94 -14.12 13.18
C VAL A 516 50.41 -14.80 11.91
N LYS A 517 50.88 -14.42 10.72
CA LYS A 517 50.51 -15.09 9.47
C LYS A 517 51.02 -16.54 9.43
N ASP A 518 52.25 -16.78 9.88
CA ASP A 518 52.87 -18.11 9.89
C ASP A 518 52.19 -19.07 10.88
N GLU A 519 51.84 -18.59 12.08
CA GLU A 519 51.06 -19.38 13.04
C GLU A 519 49.67 -19.72 12.48
N ARG A 520 49.04 -18.74 11.84
CA ARG A 520 47.74 -18.92 11.16
C ARG A 520 47.84 -19.85 9.95
N GLU A 521 49.01 -20.03 9.34
CA GLU A 521 49.24 -21.02 8.29
C GLU A 521 49.24 -22.44 8.83
N LYS A 522 49.94 -22.69 9.93
CA LYS A 522 49.97 -24.00 10.59
C LYS A 522 48.58 -24.42 11.08
N GLU A 523 47.83 -23.50 11.67
CA GLU A 523 46.43 -23.77 12.05
C GLU A 523 45.53 -24.07 10.84
N ARG A 524 45.76 -23.39 9.71
CA ARG A 524 45.02 -23.64 8.46
C ARG A 524 45.29 -25.04 7.93
N GLU A 525 46.53 -25.53 8.00
CA GLU A 525 46.90 -26.87 7.57
C GLU A 525 46.24 -27.96 8.44
N LEU A 526 46.29 -27.82 9.77
CA LEU A 526 45.62 -28.77 10.68
C LEU A 526 44.11 -28.81 10.46
N LYS A 527 43.47 -27.64 10.30
CA LYS A 527 42.03 -27.55 9.96
C LYS A 527 41.74 -28.17 8.60
N ARG A 528 42.63 -28.01 7.62
CA ARG A 528 42.48 -28.60 6.28
C ARG A 528 42.48 -30.13 6.36
N ASP A 529 43.37 -30.73 7.14
CA ASP A 529 43.44 -32.18 7.33
C ASP A 529 42.20 -32.74 8.04
N GLN A 530 41.70 -32.04 9.06
CA GLN A 530 40.44 -32.39 9.74
C GLN A 530 39.25 -32.35 8.76
N ILE A 531 39.14 -31.29 7.96
CA ILE A 531 38.08 -31.15 6.96
C ILE A 531 38.15 -32.27 5.91
N ILE A 532 39.34 -32.71 5.51
CA ILE A 532 39.49 -33.82 4.55
C ILE A 532 38.98 -35.13 5.16
N LYS A 533 39.33 -35.44 6.41
CA LYS A 533 38.84 -36.65 7.09
C LYS A 533 37.32 -36.64 7.22
N GLU A 534 36.74 -35.54 7.70
CA GLU A 534 35.27 -35.40 7.80
C GLU A 534 34.56 -35.51 6.45
N LYS A 535 35.16 -34.99 5.38
CA LYS A 535 34.63 -35.15 4.02
C LYS A 535 34.64 -36.61 3.58
N GLN A 536 35.72 -37.34 3.81
CA GLN A 536 35.81 -38.77 3.50
C GLN A 536 34.78 -39.59 4.27
N ASP A 537 34.56 -39.29 5.55
CA ASP A 537 33.58 -40.00 6.37
C ASP A 537 32.14 -39.69 5.94
N LYS A 538 31.83 -38.43 5.61
CA LYS A 538 30.54 -38.03 5.05
C LYS A 538 30.30 -38.68 3.69
N GLU A 539 31.31 -38.75 2.83
CA GLU A 539 31.23 -39.44 1.52
C GLU A 539 30.91 -40.93 1.70
N LYS A 540 31.57 -41.63 2.64
CA LYS A 540 31.26 -43.04 2.96
C LYS A 540 29.81 -43.22 3.45
N GLN A 541 29.35 -42.37 4.37
CA GLN A 541 27.97 -42.42 4.86
C GLN A 541 26.95 -42.19 3.73
N ILE A 542 27.25 -41.28 2.80
CA ILE A 542 26.40 -41.02 1.63
C ILE A 542 26.40 -42.24 0.69
N THR A 543 27.54 -42.87 0.45
CA THR A 543 27.58 -44.07 -0.40
C THR A 543 26.77 -45.23 0.19
N ASP A 544 26.85 -45.44 1.51
CA ASP A 544 26.11 -46.49 2.21
C ASP A 544 24.59 -46.23 2.18
N THR A 545 24.17 -44.99 2.40
CA THR A 545 22.75 -44.59 2.33
C THR A 545 22.19 -44.70 0.91
N VAL A 546 22.98 -44.37 -0.13
CA VAL A 546 22.59 -44.60 -1.52
C VAL A 546 22.44 -46.09 -1.82
N GLN A 547 23.36 -46.94 -1.37
CA GLN A 547 23.23 -48.39 -1.53
C GLN A 547 21.98 -48.94 -0.85
N TYR A 548 21.65 -48.44 0.35
CA TYR A 548 20.41 -48.76 1.05
C TYR A 548 19.18 -48.36 0.23
N ILE A 549 19.08 -47.09 -0.23
CA ILE A 549 17.97 -46.61 -1.08
C ILE A 549 17.80 -47.45 -2.35
N VAL A 550 18.90 -47.83 -3.01
CA VAL A 550 18.85 -48.66 -4.21
C VAL A 550 18.26 -50.03 -3.91
N LYS A 551 18.59 -50.65 -2.77
CA LYS A 551 17.96 -51.91 -2.33
C LYS A 551 16.44 -51.75 -2.16
N PHE A 552 15.98 -50.72 -1.46
CA PHE A 552 14.54 -50.43 -1.29
C PHE A 552 13.81 -50.19 -2.61
N ARG A 553 14.40 -49.39 -3.51
CA ARG A 553 13.81 -49.13 -4.83
C ARG A 553 13.68 -50.42 -5.63
N ASN A 554 14.70 -51.27 -5.61
CA ASN A 554 14.66 -52.56 -6.29
C ASN A 554 13.54 -53.44 -5.73
N GLU A 555 13.42 -53.54 -4.40
CA GLU A 555 12.34 -54.28 -3.72
C GLU A 555 10.94 -53.76 -4.09
N LEU A 556 10.74 -52.44 -4.08
CA LEU A 556 9.48 -51.81 -4.50
C LEU A 556 9.17 -52.07 -5.98
N THR A 557 10.15 -51.99 -6.87
CA THR A 557 9.95 -52.30 -8.29
C THR A 557 9.64 -53.77 -8.52
N THR A 558 10.25 -54.68 -7.75
CA THR A 558 9.92 -56.11 -7.82
C THR A 558 8.52 -56.39 -7.28
N ALA A 559 8.10 -55.72 -6.20
CA ALA A 559 6.77 -55.88 -5.63
C ALA A 559 5.66 -55.27 -6.52
N ALA A 560 5.95 -54.22 -7.27
CA ALA A 560 5.00 -53.60 -8.21
C ALA A 560 4.92 -54.32 -9.57
N ALA A 561 5.88 -55.21 -9.87
CA ALA A 561 5.90 -56.02 -11.09
C ALA A 561 5.23 -57.40 -10.92
N VAL A 562 5.01 -57.83 -9.67
CA VAL A 562 4.18 -58.97 -9.27
C VAL A 562 2.75 -58.48 -9.11
#